data_AF-A0A5J5MXH7-F1
#
_entry.id   AF-A0A5J5MXH7-F1
#
_cell.length_a   1.000
_cell.length_b   1.000
_cell.length_c   1.000
_cell.angle_alpha   90.00
_cell.angle_beta   90.00
_cell.angle_gamma   90.00
#
_symmetry.space_group_name_H-M   'P 1'
#
loop_
_entity.id
_entity.type
_entity.pdbx_description
1 polymer ?
#
loop_
_entity_poly.entity_id
_entity_poly.type
_entity_poly.pdbx_seq_one_letter_code
_entity_poly.pdbx_strand_id
1 'polypeptide(L)'
;EICLKYLKPVTVTLSIYIYLYESIVDTLDLFVLSMLANIYPRDSQESSPTPYGGTGCHDLKVSKCKEHIKFNEHNLIINDKFNYLGIKGYNLLKFKIILCRTINIIAFLFSLRMPQLTFLPRLETTDFEELNPIIVTPPIQAIDQDRNIQPPSDRPGILYSILVGTPEDYPRFFHMHPRTAELSLLEPVNRDFHQKFDLVIKAEQDNGHPLPAFASLHIEILDENNQSPYFTMPSYQGYILESAPVGATISDSLNLTTPLRIVALDKDIEDTKDPELHLFLNDYTSVFTVTQTGITRYLTLLQPVDREEQQTYTFSITAFDGVQESEPVIVNIRVMDANDNTPTFPEISYDVYVYTDMNAGDSVIQLTAVDADEGSNGEITYEILVGAQGDFIVNKTTGLITIAPGVELMVGRTYALTVQAADNAPPAERRHSICTVYIEVLPPNNQSPPRFPQLMYSLEISEAMRIGAVLLNLQRIYHLLVLHGNSRSC
;
A
#
# COMPACT_ATOMS: atom_id res chain seq x y z
N GLU A 1 7.65 -17.00 35.31
CA GLU A 1 8.23 -17.42 34.01
C GLU A 1 9.73 -17.77 34.01
N ILE A 2 10.51 -17.74 35.11
CA ILE A 2 11.95 -18.12 35.07
C ILE A 2 12.31 -19.47 35.75
N CYS A 3 11.37 -20.20 36.35
CA CYS A 3 11.68 -21.50 37.00
C CYS A 3 11.26 -22.79 36.25
N LEU A 4 10.60 -22.71 35.09
CA LEU A 4 10.01 -23.90 34.43
C LEU A 4 10.87 -24.51 33.31
N LYS A 5 12.13 -24.08 33.15
CA LYS A 5 13.00 -24.51 32.03
C LYS A 5 13.88 -25.75 32.31
N TYR A 6 13.71 -26.44 33.44
CA TYR A 6 14.44 -27.68 33.72
C TYR A 6 13.53 -28.68 34.41
N LEU A 7 12.93 -29.63 33.67
CA LEU A 7 12.53 -30.95 34.18
C LEU A 7 12.15 -31.85 32.99
N LYS A 8 13.03 -32.80 32.66
CA LYS A 8 12.71 -33.99 31.83
C LYS A 8 11.89 -34.99 32.68
N PRO A 9 11.12 -35.90 32.06
CA PRO A 9 10.13 -36.70 32.77
C PRO A 9 10.83 -37.80 33.56
N VAL A 10 10.77 -37.68 34.87
CA VAL A 10 10.93 -38.80 35.80
C VAL A 10 9.69 -38.79 36.67
N THR A 11 9.15 -39.97 36.94
CA THR A 11 8.06 -40.26 37.88
C THR A 11 8.10 -39.40 39.15
N VAL A 12 7.41 -38.25 39.15
CA VAL A 12 7.22 -37.37 40.31
C VAL A 12 5.82 -36.75 40.29
N THR A 13 4.78 -37.49 39.94
CA THR A 13 3.40 -36.94 39.97
C THR A 13 2.73 -37.16 41.32
N LEU A 14 2.98 -38.28 42.02
CA LEU A 14 2.32 -38.53 43.32
C LEU A 14 2.90 -37.69 44.47
N SER A 15 4.21 -37.42 44.46
CA SER A 15 4.88 -36.66 45.54
C SER A 15 4.63 -35.15 45.47
N ILE A 16 4.45 -34.59 44.27
CA ILE A 16 4.09 -33.17 44.09
C ILE A 16 2.66 -32.90 44.57
N TYR A 17 1.74 -33.86 44.37
CA TYR A 17 0.35 -33.72 44.85
C TYR A 17 0.25 -33.71 46.38
N ILE A 18 1.07 -34.49 47.10
CA ILE A 18 1.10 -34.48 48.57
C ILE A 18 1.72 -33.18 49.10
N TYR A 19 2.80 -32.69 48.47
CA TYR A 19 3.45 -31.43 48.86
C TYR A 19 2.59 -30.18 48.59
N LEU A 20 1.83 -30.16 47.50
CA LEU A 20 0.88 -29.07 47.19
C LEU A 20 -0.33 -29.09 48.13
N TYR A 21 -0.79 -30.27 48.56
CA TYR A 21 -1.92 -30.38 49.49
C TYR A 21 -1.54 -29.88 50.89
N GLU A 22 -0.38 -30.29 51.42
CA GLU A 22 0.17 -29.78 52.69
C GLU A 22 0.46 -28.26 52.61
N SER A 23 1.07 -27.80 51.50
CA SER A 23 1.36 -26.37 51.31
C SER A 23 0.10 -25.50 51.19
N ILE A 24 -0.99 -26.00 50.59
CA ILE A 24 -2.28 -25.28 50.50
C ILE A 24 -2.97 -25.20 51.88
N VAL A 25 -2.89 -26.25 52.69
CA VAL A 25 -3.42 -26.24 54.07
C VAL A 25 -2.64 -25.25 54.95
N ASP A 26 -1.31 -25.21 54.83
CA ASP A 26 -0.47 -24.23 55.53
C ASP A 26 -0.71 -22.79 55.06
N THR A 27 -0.96 -22.59 53.76
CA THR A 27 -1.27 -21.27 53.19
C THR A 27 -2.65 -20.78 53.63
N LEU A 28 -3.63 -21.67 53.78
CA LEU A 28 -4.95 -21.38 54.34
C LEU A 28 -4.86 -21.03 55.84
N ASP A 29 -4.04 -21.74 56.61
CA ASP A 29 -3.81 -21.44 58.03
C ASP A 29 -3.12 -20.05 58.22
N LEU A 30 -2.11 -19.72 57.40
CA LEU A 30 -1.46 -18.40 57.36
C LEU A 30 -2.40 -17.26 56.93
N PHE A 31 -3.34 -17.52 56.01
CA PHE A 31 -4.29 -16.53 55.52
C PHE A 31 -5.43 -16.26 56.51
N VAL A 32 -5.87 -17.29 57.24
CA VAL A 32 -6.83 -17.15 58.34
C VAL A 32 -6.21 -16.42 59.54
N LEU A 33 -4.92 -16.68 59.84
CA LEU A 33 -4.14 -15.95 60.84
C LEU A 33 -3.97 -14.45 60.48
N SER A 34 -3.72 -14.13 59.20
CA SER A 34 -3.57 -12.72 58.76
C SER A 34 -4.90 -11.96 58.75
N MET A 35 -6.02 -12.62 58.45
CA MET A 35 -7.35 -12.00 58.52
C MET A 35 -7.80 -11.74 59.97
N LEU A 36 -7.46 -12.61 60.92
CA LEU A 36 -7.75 -12.39 62.34
C LEU A 36 -6.90 -11.24 62.93
N ALA A 37 -5.69 -11.02 62.43
CA ALA A 37 -4.84 -9.89 62.82
C ALA A 37 -5.36 -8.53 62.31
N ASN A 38 -6.10 -8.50 61.19
CA ASN A 38 -6.65 -7.27 60.60
C ASN A 38 -8.02 -6.84 61.18
N ILE A 39 -8.65 -7.67 62.02
CA ILE A 39 -9.96 -7.35 62.63
C ILE A 39 -9.81 -6.60 63.98
N TYR A 40 -8.60 -6.55 64.56
CA TYR A 40 -8.28 -5.75 65.75
C TYR A 40 -7.09 -4.80 65.46
N PRO A 41 -7.32 -3.50 65.23
CA PRO A 41 -6.22 -2.55 65.11
C PRO A 41 -5.53 -2.36 66.47
N ARG A 42 -4.19 -2.43 66.50
CA ARG A 42 -3.37 -1.99 67.63
C ARG A 42 -3.47 -0.47 67.74
N ASP A 43 -4.02 0.02 68.83
CA ASP A 43 -3.82 1.40 69.27
C ASP A 43 -2.80 1.48 70.42
N SER A 44 -1.82 2.36 70.21
CA SER A 44 -1.00 3.10 71.19
C SER A 44 0.14 2.43 71.97
N GLN A 45 1.13 3.28 72.25
CA GLN A 45 2.52 3.07 72.68
C GLN A 45 2.70 2.52 74.11
N GLU A 46 3.77 1.75 74.35
CA GLU A 46 4.94 2.11 75.19
C GLU A 46 5.73 0.88 75.71
N SER A 47 7.06 1.02 75.67
CA SER A 47 8.09 0.43 76.56
C SER A 47 8.42 -1.08 76.51
N SER A 48 9.72 -1.34 76.36
CA SER A 48 10.46 -2.60 76.58
C SER A 48 10.76 -2.82 78.09
N PRO A 49 11.36 -3.95 78.59
CA PRO A 49 11.73 -5.24 77.95
C PRO A 49 11.47 -6.54 78.79
N THR A 50 11.64 -7.72 78.15
CA THR A 50 11.98 -9.08 78.70
C THR A 50 10.87 -9.96 79.37
N PRO A 51 11.10 -11.27 79.64
CA PRO A 51 11.18 -12.40 78.70
C PRO A 51 10.27 -13.61 79.11
N TYR A 52 10.26 -14.68 78.31
CA TYR A 52 9.61 -16.00 78.50
C TYR A 52 8.14 -16.18 78.02
N GLY A 53 8.03 -16.92 76.91
CA GLY A 53 7.20 -18.12 76.71
C GLY A 53 5.74 -18.12 77.16
N GLY A 54 4.82 -18.24 76.20
CA GLY A 54 3.44 -18.65 76.48
C GLY A 54 2.46 -18.53 75.31
N THR A 55 2.56 -19.41 74.33
CA THR A 55 1.45 -19.75 73.41
C THR A 55 0.32 -20.37 74.22
N GLY A 56 -0.76 -19.62 74.52
CA GLY A 56 -1.79 -20.12 75.44
C GLY A 56 -3.24 -19.71 75.22
N CYS A 57 -3.58 -18.79 74.31
CA CYS A 57 -4.98 -18.33 74.19
C CYS A 57 -5.56 -18.33 72.76
N HIS A 58 -4.71 -18.41 71.72
CA HIS A 58 -5.15 -18.47 70.33
C HIS A 58 -5.44 -19.92 69.86
N ASP A 59 -4.58 -20.87 70.20
CA ASP A 59 -4.69 -22.25 69.70
C ASP A 59 -5.92 -22.99 70.23
N LEU A 60 -6.35 -22.72 71.47
CA LEU A 60 -7.55 -23.32 72.07
C LEU A 60 -8.86 -22.86 71.42
N LYS A 61 -8.87 -21.71 70.72
CA LYS A 61 -10.06 -21.16 70.04
C LYS A 61 -10.19 -21.66 68.61
N VAL A 62 -9.06 -21.94 67.95
CA VAL A 62 -9.02 -22.49 66.59
C VAL A 62 -9.41 -23.97 66.57
N SER A 63 -8.97 -24.77 67.55
CA SER A 63 -9.33 -26.19 67.59
C SER A 63 -10.84 -26.43 67.80
N LYS A 64 -11.51 -25.60 68.60
CA LYS A 64 -12.97 -25.66 68.82
C LYS A 64 -13.80 -25.27 67.59
N CYS A 65 -13.25 -24.48 66.66
CA CYS A 65 -13.94 -24.17 65.40
C CYS A 65 -13.91 -25.35 64.41
N LYS A 66 -12.86 -26.18 64.44
CA LYS A 66 -12.72 -27.35 63.55
C LYS A 66 -13.78 -28.44 63.83
N GLU A 67 -14.27 -28.58 65.06
CA GLU A 67 -15.24 -29.63 65.42
C GLU A 67 -16.66 -29.42 64.86
N HIS A 68 -17.00 -28.20 64.41
CA HIS A 68 -18.35 -27.82 63.96
C HIS A 68 -18.52 -27.68 62.45
N ILE A 69 -17.45 -27.92 61.68
CA ILE A 69 -17.44 -27.88 60.21
C ILE A 69 -17.21 -29.30 59.71
N LYS A 70 -18.19 -29.86 58.98
CA LYS A 70 -18.08 -31.20 58.38
C LYS A 70 -18.24 -31.14 56.87
N PHE A 71 -17.40 -31.89 56.18
CA PHE A 71 -17.47 -32.14 54.74
C PHE A 71 -18.07 -33.52 54.48
N ASN A 72 -19.06 -33.56 53.59
CA ASN A 72 -19.51 -34.77 52.88
C ASN A 72 -19.06 -34.62 51.42
N GLU A 73 -18.87 -35.75 50.73
CA GLU A 73 -18.47 -35.88 49.31
C GLU A 73 -19.12 -34.87 48.34
N HIS A 74 -20.28 -34.29 48.65
CA HIS A 74 -20.93 -33.31 47.77
C HIS A 74 -21.36 -31.99 48.45
N ASN A 75 -21.19 -31.79 49.77
CA ASN A 75 -21.64 -30.56 50.44
C ASN A 75 -20.88 -30.20 51.74
N LEU A 76 -20.74 -28.90 52.00
CA LEU A 76 -20.28 -28.32 53.28
C LEU A 76 -21.45 -28.13 54.25
N ILE A 77 -21.40 -28.73 55.44
CA ILE A 77 -22.43 -28.56 56.47
C ILE A 77 -21.84 -27.80 57.66
N ILE A 78 -22.37 -26.61 57.95
CA ILE A 78 -22.02 -25.78 59.11
C ILE A 78 -23.18 -25.87 60.11
N ASN A 79 -22.90 -26.33 61.33
CA ASN A 79 -23.93 -26.49 62.34
C ASN A 79 -24.23 -25.13 63.02
N ASP A 80 -25.50 -24.68 62.99
CA ASP A 80 -25.93 -23.30 63.29
C ASP A 80 -25.81 -22.83 64.76
N LYS A 81 -25.07 -23.54 65.62
CA LYS A 81 -24.77 -23.07 66.99
C LYS A 81 -23.54 -22.15 67.06
N PHE A 82 -23.30 -21.34 66.03
CA PHE A 82 -22.29 -20.26 66.05
C PHE A 82 -22.84 -19.03 66.80
N ASN A 83 -22.99 -19.13 68.11
CA ASN A 83 -23.39 -18.01 68.97
C ASN A 83 -22.38 -17.79 70.10
N TYR A 84 -21.10 -17.66 69.75
CA TYR A 84 -20.07 -17.20 70.68
C TYR A 84 -19.02 -16.36 69.95
N LEU A 85 -19.46 -15.31 69.27
CA LEU A 85 -18.63 -14.15 68.96
C LEU A 85 -19.59 -12.98 68.73
N GLY A 86 -19.53 -11.97 69.60
CA GLY A 86 -20.35 -10.76 69.51
C GLY A 86 -20.00 -9.92 68.29
N ILE A 87 -20.34 -10.41 67.09
CA ILE A 87 -20.17 -9.72 65.82
C ILE A 87 -21.50 -9.02 65.54
N LYS A 88 -21.56 -7.70 65.79
CA LYS A 88 -22.72 -6.87 65.39
C LYS A 88 -22.89 -6.93 63.87
N GLY A 89 -24.15 -6.96 63.42
CA GLY A 89 -24.67 -7.42 62.11
C GLY A 89 -24.04 -6.93 60.81
N TYR A 90 -23.07 -6.01 60.81
CA TYR A 90 -22.41 -5.53 59.59
C TYR A 90 -21.19 -6.37 59.15
N ASN A 91 -20.56 -7.13 60.06
CA ASN A 91 -19.36 -7.92 59.74
C ASN A 91 -19.64 -9.40 59.41
N LEU A 92 -20.81 -9.94 59.78
CA LEU A 92 -21.18 -11.33 59.46
C LEU A 92 -21.53 -11.49 57.97
N LEU A 93 -22.14 -10.47 57.36
CA LEU A 93 -22.50 -10.47 55.93
C LEU A 93 -21.25 -10.38 55.03
N LYS A 94 -20.27 -9.53 55.40
CA LYS A 94 -18.96 -9.48 54.70
C LYS A 94 -18.19 -10.80 54.83
N PHE A 95 -18.21 -11.43 55.99
CA PHE A 95 -17.57 -12.73 56.19
C PHE A 95 -18.22 -13.84 55.35
N LYS A 96 -19.57 -13.88 55.28
CA LYS A 96 -20.32 -14.82 54.42
C LYS A 96 -20.04 -14.59 52.92
N ILE A 97 -19.96 -13.33 52.48
CA ILE A 97 -19.69 -13.00 51.07
C ILE A 97 -18.26 -13.38 50.66
N ILE A 98 -17.28 -13.14 51.53
CA ILE A 98 -15.88 -13.49 51.24
C ILE A 98 -15.71 -15.01 51.25
N LEU A 99 -16.29 -15.73 52.21
CA LEU A 99 -16.24 -17.19 52.25
C LEU A 99 -16.95 -17.84 51.04
N CYS A 100 -18.12 -17.32 50.62
CA CYS A 100 -18.79 -17.78 49.39
C CYS A 100 -17.98 -17.48 48.13
N ARG A 101 -17.28 -16.34 48.06
CA ARG A 101 -16.43 -16.01 46.90
C ARG A 101 -15.19 -16.90 46.85
N THR A 102 -14.57 -17.22 47.97
CA THR A 102 -13.40 -18.11 48.02
C THR A 102 -13.79 -19.56 47.74
N ILE A 103 -14.94 -20.03 48.25
CA ILE A 103 -15.47 -21.37 47.92
C ILE A 103 -15.86 -21.45 46.44
N ASN A 104 -16.48 -20.40 45.87
CA ASN A 104 -16.80 -20.37 44.44
C ASN A 104 -15.55 -20.30 43.57
N ILE A 105 -14.48 -19.62 44.00
CA ILE A 105 -13.20 -19.60 43.28
C ILE A 105 -12.50 -20.96 43.36
N ILE A 106 -12.54 -21.64 44.52
CA ILE A 106 -11.98 -23.00 44.67
C ILE A 106 -12.82 -24.02 43.89
N ALA A 107 -14.15 -23.89 43.87
CA ALA A 107 -15.05 -24.70 43.06
C ALA A 107 -14.87 -24.43 41.55
N PHE A 108 -14.62 -23.18 41.16
CA PHE A 108 -14.29 -22.79 39.78
C PHE A 108 -12.93 -23.37 39.35
N LEU A 109 -11.92 -23.30 40.21
CA LEU A 109 -10.60 -23.89 39.99
C LEU A 109 -10.62 -25.44 40.01
N PHE A 110 -11.50 -26.07 40.78
CA PHE A 110 -11.77 -27.52 40.70
C PHE A 110 -12.56 -27.89 39.44
N SER A 111 -13.49 -27.05 38.98
CA SER A 111 -14.21 -27.25 37.72
C SER A 111 -13.30 -27.15 36.49
N LEU A 112 -12.19 -26.41 36.60
CA LEU A 112 -11.15 -26.29 35.57
C LEU A 112 -10.11 -27.42 35.60
N ARG A 113 -10.15 -28.35 36.57
CA ARG A 113 -9.12 -29.41 36.75
C ARG A 113 -9.63 -30.83 36.95
N MET A 114 -10.94 -31.05 36.91
CA MET A 114 -11.51 -32.39 36.81
C MET A 114 -11.80 -32.68 35.34
N PRO A 115 -11.21 -33.71 34.71
CA PRO A 115 -11.90 -34.32 33.58
C PRO A 115 -13.19 -34.88 34.17
N GLN A 116 -14.31 -34.19 33.95
CA GLN A 116 -15.59 -34.86 33.99
C GLN A 116 -15.42 -36.06 33.05
N LEU A 117 -15.62 -37.28 33.56
CA LEU A 117 -15.99 -38.39 32.71
C LEU A 117 -17.38 -38.05 32.17
N THR A 118 -17.42 -37.12 31.23
CA THR A 118 -18.55 -36.91 30.36
C THR A 118 -18.53 -38.13 29.46
N PHE A 119 -19.37 -39.12 29.78
CA PHE A 119 -19.87 -39.97 28.72
C PHE A 119 -20.49 -38.99 27.73
N LEU A 120 -19.84 -38.79 26.59
CA LEU A 120 -20.48 -38.15 25.45
C LEU A 120 -21.83 -38.86 25.33
N PRO A 121 -22.96 -38.15 25.44
CA PRO A 121 -24.22 -38.75 25.06
C PRO A 121 -23.97 -39.26 23.65
N ARG A 122 -24.36 -40.51 23.38
CA ARG A 122 -24.34 -41.05 22.03
C ARG A 122 -25.22 -40.09 21.23
N LEU A 123 -24.60 -39.11 20.56
CA LEU A 123 -25.26 -38.20 19.64
C LEU A 123 -25.86 -39.13 18.60
N GLU A 124 -27.18 -39.28 18.66
CA GLU A 124 -27.90 -40.01 17.64
C GLU A 124 -27.66 -39.29 16.31
N THR A 125 -27.61 -40.04 15.23
CA THR A 125 -27.15 -39.63 13.90
C THR A 125 -27.87 -38.41 13.30
N THR A 126 -28.87 -37.86 13.98
CA THR A 126 -29.70 -36.73 13.59
C THR A 126 -29.16 -35.36 14.00
N ASP A 127 -28.23 -35.26 14.97
CA ASP A 127 -27.71 -33.96 15.45
C ASP A 127 -26.56 -33.38 14.61
N PHE A 128 -26.12 -34.10 13.57
CA PHE A 128 -25.00 -33.71 12.70
C PHE A 128 -25.43 -33.05 11.38
N GLU A 129 -26.73 -32.96 11.09
CA GLU A 129 -27.24 -32.38 9.83
C GLU A 129 -27.08 -30.85 9.73
N GLU A 130 -26.70 -30.15 10.81
CA GLU A 130 -26.55 -28.68 10.84
C GLU A 130 -25.09 -28.18 10.78
N LEU A 131 -24.09 -29.06 10.73
CA LEU A 131 -22.68 -28.64 10.65
C LEU A 131 -22.21 -28.53 9.20
N ASN A 132 -21.64 -27.38 8.84
CA ASN A 132 -21.02 -27.19 7.52
C ASN A 132 -19.81 -28.12 7.36
N PRO A 133 -19.79 -29.02 6.37
CA PRO A 133 -18.68 -29.93 6.15
C PRO A 133 -17.44 -29.19 5.62
N ILE A 134 -16.27 -29.61 6.09
CA ILE A 134 -14.96 -29.17 5.60
C ILE A 134 -14.75 -29.79 4.20
N ILE A 135 -14.39 -28.96 3.23
CA ILE A 135 -14.09 -29.41 1.87
C ILE A 135 -12.70 -30.08 1.88
N VAL A 136 -12.65 -31.38 1.61
CA VAL A 136 -11.41 -32.14 1.47
C VAL A 136 -11.11 -32.38 -0.02
N THR A 137 -9.91 -32.05 -0.46
CA THR A 137 -9.45 -32.22 -1.86
C THR A 137 -8.19 -33.08 -1.93
N PRO A 138 -8.23 -34.24 -2.64
CA PRO A 138 -9.40 -34.88 -3.24
C PRO A 138 -10.41 -35.37 -2.18
N PRO A 139 -11.70 -35.54 -2.53
CA PRO A 139 -12.71 -36.02 -1.59
C PRO A 139 -12.35 -37.40 -1.05
N ILE A 140 -12.66 -37.64 0.22
CA ILE A 140 -12.43 -38.92 0.87
C ILE A 140 -13.43 -39.92 0.31
N GLN A 141 -12.97 -40.86 -0.50
CA GLN A 141 -13.83 -41.87 -1.10
C GLN A 141 -13.09 -43.22 -1.20
N ALA A 142 -13.71 -44.26 -0.66
CA ALA A 142 -13.33 -45.63 -0.94
C ALA A 142 -14.24 -46.21 -2.03
N ILE A 143 -13.68 -47.03 -2.92
CA ILE A 143 -14.41 -47.67 -4.01
C ILE A 143 -14.35 -49.18 -3.79
N ASP A 144 -15.52 -49.79 -3.65
CA ASP A 144 -15.64 -51.24 -3.69
C ASP A 144 -15.37 -51.76 -5.11
N GLN A 145 -14.39 -52.64 -5.24
CA GLN A 145 -13.95 -53.19 -6.52
C GLN A 145 -14.72 -54.46 -6.94
N ASP A 146 -15.58 -55.00 -6.08
CA ASP A 146 -16.34 -56.23 -6.35
C ASP A 146 -17.49 -55.96 -7.33
N ARG A 147 -17.24 -56.26 -8.60
CA ARG A 147 -18.20 -56.05 -9.71
C ARG A 147 -19.21 -57.18 -9.90
N ASN A 148 -19.06 -58.29 -9.17
CA ASN A 148 -19.78 -59.56 -9.36
C ASN A 148 -21.04 -59.71 -8.50
N ILE A 149 -21.31 -58.79 -7.55
CA ILE A 149 -22.54 -58.80 -6.74
C ILE A 149 -23.70 -58.23 -7.57
N GLN A 150 -24.77 -59.03 -7.74
CA GLN A 150 -25.97 -58.70 -8.50
C GLN A 150 -27.22 -59.12 -7.71
N PRO A 151 -28.26 -58.26 -7.62
CA PRO A 151 -28.34 -56.90 -8.17
C PRO A 151 -27.39 -55.91 -7.45
N PRO A 152 -27.04 -54.76 -8.06
CA PRO A 152 -26.17 -53.75 -7.44
C PRO A 152 -26.68 -53.21 -6.09
N SER A 153 -27.98 -53.37 -5.80
CA SER A 153 -28.59 -53.03 -4.50
C SER A 153 -28.10 -53.91 -3.35
N ASP A 154 -27.52 -55.08 -3.65
CA ASP A 154 -27.03 -56.03 -2.67
C ASP A 154 -25.54 -55.79 -2.35
N ARG A 155 -24.92 -54.78 -2.97
CA ARG A 155 -23.57 -54.37 -2.63
C ARG A 155 -23.57 -53.78 -1.21
N PRO A 156 -22.66 -54.24 -0.34
CA PRO A 156 -22.58 -53.70 1.01
C PRO A 156 -22.23 -52.21 0.96
N GLY A 157 -22.82 -51.44 1.88
CA GLY A 157 -22.41 -50.07 2.13
C GLY A 157 -20.95 -49.99 2.59
N ILE A 158 -20.35 -48.82 2.44
CA ILE A 158 -19.04 -48.51 3.02
C ILE A 158 -19.26 -47.60 4.22
N LEU A 159 -18.71 -48.02 5.37
CA LEU A 159 -18.65 -47.22 6.58
C LEU A 159 -17.26 -46.62 6.73
N TYR A 160 -17.24 -45.31 6.96
CA TYR A 160 -16.05 -44.53 7.24
C TYR A 160 -15.95 -44.26 8.75
N SER A 161 -14.72 -44.29 9.26
CA SER A 161 -14.42 -43.91 10.64
C SER A 161 -12.98 -43.40 10.74
N ILE A 162 -12.71 -42.57 11.75
CA ILE A 162 -11.34 -42.21 12.11
C ILE A 162 -10.83 -43.32 13.05
N LEU A 163 -9.80 -44.05 12.63
CA LEU A 163 -9.22 -45.15 13.41
C LEU A 163 -8.34 -44.64 14.55
N VAL A 164 -7.46 -43.69 14.22
CA VAL A 164 -6.51 -43.08 15.14
C VAL A 164 -6.09 -41.73 14.58
N GLY A 165 -5.71 -40.81 15.47
CA GLY A 165 -5.23 -39.50 15.08
C GLY A 165 -4.25 -38.94 16.09
N THR A 166 -3.42 -38.01 15.66
CA THR A 166 -2.55 -37.22 16.52
C THR A 166 -2.77 -35.73 16.26
N PRO A 167 -2.90 -34.87 17.29
CA PRO A 167 -2.90 -35.20 18.73
C PRO A 167 -4.13 -36.01 19.19
N GLU A 168 -4.05 -36.70 20.34
CA GLU A 168 -5.08 -37.64 20.81
C GLU A 168 -6.45 -37.00 21.10
N ASP A 169 -6.50 -35.68 21.27
CA ASP A 169 -7.72 -34.90 21.49
C ASP A 169 -8.44 -34.49 20.19
N TYR A 170 -8.00 -34.98 19.02
CA TYR A 170 -8.69 -34.80 17.75
C TYR A 170 -10.22 -35.10 17.76
N PRO A 171 -10.76 -36.07 18.56
CA PRO A 171 -12.21 -36.35 18.56
C PRO A 171 -13.04 -35.20 19.11
N ARG A 172 -12.41 -34.22 19.79
CA ARG A 172 -13.07 -33.01 20.25
C ARG A 172 -13.35 -32.03 19.10
N PHE A 173 -12.50 -32.04 18.07
CA PHE A 173 -12.54 -31.06 17.00
C PHE A 173 -13.17 -31.60 15.73
N PHE A 174 -12.96 -32.88 15.41
CA PHE A 174 -13.38 -33.44 14.13
C PHE A 174 -14.36 -34.59 14.29
N HIS A 175 -15.42 -34.55 13.49
CA HIS A 175 -16.35 -35.64 13.31
C HIS A 175 -16.39 -36.07 11.85
N MET A 176 -16.40 -37.38 11.60
CA MET A 176 -16.54 -37.93 10.24
C MET A 176 -17.89 -38.61 10.09
N HIS A 177 -18.66 -38.19 9.09
CA HIS A 177 -19.93 -38.82 8.78
C HIS A 177 -19.72 -40.24 8.21
N PRO A 178 -20.36 -41.28 8.79
CA PRO A 178 -19.99 -42.67 8.52
C PRO A 178 -20.33 -43.17 7.13
N ARG A 179 -21.18 -42.49 6.33
CA ARG A 179 -21.53 -42.94 4.97
C ARG A 179 -21.03 -42.01 3.85
N THR A 180 -20.88 -40.72 4.13
CA THR A 180 -20.44 -39.73 3.14
C THR A 180 -18.96 -39.41 3.25
N ALA A 181 -18.30 -39.82 4.34
CA ALA A 181 -16.93 -39.43 4.70
C ALA A 181 -16.72 -37.91 4.84
N GLU A 182 -17.81 -37.13 4.93
CA GLU A 182 -17.75 -35.70 5.19
C GLU A 182 -17.13 -35.47 6.57
N LEU A 183 -16.12 -34.60 6.61
CA LEU A 183 -15.45 -34.20 7.84
C LEU A 183 -16.04 -32.88 8.30
N SER A 184 -16.56 -32.82 9.52
CA SER A 184 -17.15 -31.60 10.10
C SER A 184 -16.35 -31.16 11.32
N LEU A 185 -16.27 -29.84 11.51
CA LEU A 185 -15.65 -29.24 12.68
C LEU A 185 -16.69 -29.12 13.82
N LEU A 186 -16.37 -29.66 14.99
CA LEU A 186 -17.20 -29.60 16.20
C LEU A 186 -16.87 -28.39 17.08
N GLU A 187 -15.58 -28.07 17.19
CA GLU A 187 -15.07 -26.95 17.99
C GLU A 187 -13.99 -26.20 17.20
N PRO A 188 -13.85 -24.88 17.39
CA PRO A 188 -12.77 -24.12 16.77
C PRO A 188 -11.41 -24.62 17.27
N VAL A 189 -10.45 -24.70 16.35
CA VAL A 189 -9.07 -25.11 16.67
C VAL A 189 -8.22 -23.86 16.86
N ASN A 190 -7.51 -23.79 17.98
CA ASN A 190 -6.52 -22.74 18.21
C ASN A 190 -5.13 -23.24 17.79
N ARG A 191 -4.52 -22.53 16.83
CA ARG A 191 -3.23 -22.89 16.24
C ARG A 191 -2.06 -22.93 17.23
N ASP A 192 -2.08 -22.08 18.28
CA ASP A 192 -1.02 -22.02 19.30
C ASP A 192 -0.88 -23.36 20.03
N PHE A 193 -1.98 -24.11 20.14
CA PHE A 193 -2.03 -25.41 20.79
C PHE A 193 -1.96 -26.56 19.78
N HIS A 194 -2.55 -26.38 18.60
CA HIS A 194 -2.68 -27.41 17.58
C HIS A 194 -2.33 -26.86 16.21
N GLN A 195 -1.09 -27.07 15.76
CA GLN A 195 -0.64 -26.64 14.43
C GLN A 195 -1.05 -27.61 13.32
N LYS A 196 -1.31 -28.87 13.66
CA LYS A 196 -1.67 -29.91 12.70
C LYS A 196 -2.39 -31.09 13.35
N PHE A 197 -3.15 -31.83 12.55
CA PHE A 197 -3.71 -33.14 12.88
C PHE A 197 -3.35 -34.15 11.79
N ASP A 198 -2.82 -35.29 12.21
CA ASP A 198 -2.55 -36.44 11.35
C ASP A 198 -3.56 -37.54 11.70
N LEU A 199 -4.54 -37.80 10.83
CA LEU A 199 -5.63 -38.76 11.06
C LEU A 199 -5.49 -39.97 10.13
N VAL A 200 -5.83 -41.17 10.62
CA VAL A 200 -5.94 -42.39 9.82
C VAL A 200 -7.41 -42.72 9.65
N ILE A 201 -7.91 -42.60 8.43
CA ILE A 201 -9.27 -42.92 8.04
C ILE A 201 -9.36 -44.40 7.69
N LYS A 202 -10.35 -45.09 8.23
CA LYS A 202 -10.68 -46.49 7.94
C LYS A 202 -12.00 -46.53 7.16
N ALA A 203 -12.00 -47.29 6.07
CA ALA A 203 -13.21 -47.63 5.32
C ALA A 203 -13.44 -49.15 5.39
N GLU A 204 -14.63 -49.57 5.80
CA GLU A 204 -15.01 -50.99 5.90
C GLU A 204 -16.43 -51.25 5.37
N GLN A 205 -16.68 -52.47 4.91
CA GLN A 205 -18.03 -52.84 4.44
C GLN A 205 -18.97 -53.13 5.63
N ASP A 206 -20.26 -52.77 5.51
CA ASP A 206 -21.28 -52.96 6.59
C ASP A 206 -21.39 -54.42 7.08
N ASN A 207 -20.96 -55.40 6.27
CA ASN A 207 -21.00 -56.84 6.56
C ASN A 207 -19.68 -57.40 7.14
N GLY A 208 -18.65 -56.57 7.38
CA GLY A 208 -17.40 -56.95 8.04
C GLY A 208 -16.39 -57.74 7.20
N HIS A 209 -16.63 -57.92 5.90
CA HIS A 209 -15.73 -58.56 4.95
C HIS A 209 -15.76 -57.77 3.63
N PRO A 210 -14.67 -57.57 2.88
CA PRO A 210 -13.28 -57.98 3.11
C PRO A 210 -12.53 -56.98 4.02
N LEU A 211 -11.19 -57.10 4.07
CA LEU A 211 -10.32 -56.30 4.94
C LEU A 211 -10.55 -54.79 4.76
N PRO A 212 -10.49 -54.00 5.85
CA PRO A 212 -10.67 -52.55 5.78
C PRO A 212 -9.56 -51.88 4.97
N ALA A 213 -9.91 -50.78 4.28
CA ALA A 213 -8.96 -49.89 3.64
C ALA A 213 -8.59 -48.74 4.58
N PHE A 214 -7.36 -48.22 4.45
CA PHE A 214 -6.86 -47.12 5.27
C PHE A 214 -6.30 -45.99 4.40
N ALA A 215 -6.51 -44.75 4.83
CA ALA A 215 -5.94 -43.56 4.22
C ALA A 215 -5.44 -42.59 5.31
N SER A 216 -4.37 -41.86 5.05
CA SER A 216 -3.89 -40.80 5.94
C SER A 216 -4.43 -39.45 5.49
N LEU A 217 -5.05 -38.73 6.42
CA LEU A 217 -5.51 -37.37 6.23
C LEU A 217 -4.63 -36.43 7.06
N HIS A 218 -3.92 -35.53 6.37
CA HIS A 218 -3.12 -34.49 6.99
C HIS A 218 -3.90 -33.18 7.01
N ILE A 219 -4.11 -32.61 8.18
CA ILE A 219 -4.81 -31.34 8.39
C ILE A 219 -3.79 -30.37 9.00
N GLU A 220 -3.49 -29.29 8.29
CA GLU A 220 -2.66 -28.21 8.82
C GLU A 220 -3.55 -27.05 9.27
N ILE A 221 -3.29 -26.50 10.46
CA ILE A 221 -4.06 -25.39 11.02
C ILE A 221 -3.30 -24.10 10.66
N LEU A 222 -3.91 -23.35 9.74
CA LEU A 222 -3.38 -22.07 9.30
C LEU A 222 -3.62 -21.00 10.37
N ASP A 223 -2.76 -19.98 10.39
CA ASP A 223 -2.93 -18.84 11.29
C ASP A 223 -4.17 -18.03 10.92
N GLU A 224 -4.74 -17.33 11.89
CA GLU A 224 -5.77 -16.35 11.58
C GLU A 224 -5.08 -15.15 10.93
N ASN A 225 -5.38 -14.89 9.65
CA ASN A 225 -4.95 -13.65 9.00
C ASN A 225 -5.68 -12.48 9.69
N ASN A 226 -4.98 -11.80 10.59
CA ASN A 226 -5.52 -10.72 11.42
C ASN A 226 -4.66 -9.45 11.34
N GLN A 227 -3.58 -9.46 10.57
CA GLN A 227 -2.77 -8.29 10.27
C GLN A 227 -2.94 -7.96 8.80
N SER A 228 -3.35 -6.72 8.50
CA SER A 228 -3.42 -6.28 7.12
C SER A 228 -2.01 -6.14 6.52
N PRO A 229 -1.84 -6.34 5.21
CA PRO A 229 -0.56 -6.13 4.55
C PRO A 229 -0.10 -4.68 4.67
N TYR A 230 1.21 -4.44 4.56
CA TYR A 230 1.78 -3.10 4.61
C TYR A 230 2.97 -2.92 3.67
N PHE A 231 3.12 -1.72 3.13
CA PHE A 231 4.30 -1.34 2.36
C PHE A 231 5.44 -0.92 3.27
N THR A 232 6.68 -1.28 2.91
CA THR A 232 7.86 -0.95 3.73
C THR A 232 8.26 0.52 3.64
N MET A 233 7.75 1.24 2.64
CA MET A 233 8.00 2.67 2.43
C MET A 233 6.69 3.46 2.52
N PRO A 234 6.73 4.71 3.02
CA PRO A 234 5.54 5.57 3.13
C PRO A 234 5.12 6.21 1.80
N SER A 235 6.03 6.24 0.82
CA SER A 235 5.79 6.67 -0.55
C SER A 235 6.91 6.17 -1.46
N TYR A 236 6.64 6.13 -2.76
CA TYR A 236 7.61 5.76 -3.78
C TYR A 236 7.78 6.88 -4.80
N GLN A 237 9.04 7.15 -5.18
CA GLN A 237 9.39 8.08 -6.24
C GLN A 237 10.07 7.30 -7.36
N GLY A 238 9.49 7.38 -8.56
CA GLY A 238 9.96 6.74 -9.77
C GLY A 238 10.36 7.73 -10.85
N TYR A 239 11.20 7.27 -11.76
CA TYR A 239 11.65 7.99 -12.95
C TYR A 239 11.64 7.06 -14.16
N ILE A 240 11.23 7.58 -15.32
CA ILE A 240 11.23 6.84 -16.58
C ILE A 240 11.52 7.80 -17.72
N LEU A 241 12.29 7.39 -18.73
CA LEU A 241 12.52 8.19 -19.94
C LEU A 241 11.32 8.07 -20.87
N GLU A 242 10.88 9.14 -21.52
CA GLU A 242 9.73 9.07 -22.44
C GLU A 242 9.97 8.18 -23.66
N SER A 243 11.22 8.12 -24.13
CA SER A 243 11.63 7.20 -25.19
C SER A 243 11.77 5.74 -24.73
N ALA A 244 11.47 5.43 -23.45
CA ALA A 244 11.52 4.06 -22.95
C ALA A 244 10.45 3.18 -23.62
N PRO A 245 10.81 1.97 -24.07
CA PRO A 245 9.86 1.08 -24.71
C PRO A 245 8.83 0.50 -23.73
N VAL A 246 7.71 0.04 -24.26
CA VAL A 246 6.75 -0.78 -23.50
C VAL A 246 7.45 -1.98 -22.87
N GLY A 247 7.16 -2.23 -21.59
CA GLY A 247 7.82 -3.22 -20.75
C GLY A 247 9.04 -2.69 -19.98
N ALA A 248 9.46 -1.43 -20.20
CA ALA A 248 10.54 -0.83 -19.44
C ALA A 248 10.17 -0.68 -17.95
N THR A 249 11.13 -0.94 -17.08
CA THR A 249 10.98 -0.86 -15.62
C THR A 249 11.21 0.56 -15.13
N ILE A 250 10.35 1.05 -14.24
CA ILE A 250 10.51 2.35 -13.59
C ILE A 250 11.75 2.34 -12.69
N SER A 251 12.55 3.41 -12.74
CA SER A 251 13.79 3.58 -11.96
C SER A 251 13.53 4.32 -10.64
N ASP A 252 14.32 4.06 -9.61
CA ASP A 252 14.32 4.86 -8.35
C ASP A 252 15.23 6.10 -8.39
N SER A 253 16.01 6.24 -9.46
CA SER A 253 17.00 7.32 -9.60
C SER A 253 16.94 7.99 -10.97
N LEU A 254 17.35 9.26 -11.00
CA LEU A 254 17.42 10.09 -12.21
C LEU A 254 18.39 9.55 -13.26
N ASN A 255 19.38 8.74 -12.87
CA ASN A 255 20.32 8.13 -13.80
C ASN A 255 19.74 6.90 -14.52
N LEU A 256 18.53 6.48 -14.16
CA LEU A 256 17.82 5.35 -14.78
C LEU A 256 18.59 4.01 -14.70
N THR A 257 19.49 3.86 -13.72
CA THR A 257 20.36 2.67 -13.60
C THR A 257 19.79 1.57 -12.71
N THR A 258 18.85 1.90 -11.84
CA THR A 258 18.39 1.04 -10.74
C THR A 258 16.87 0.99 -10.70
N PRO A 259 16.26 -0.21 -10.70
CA PRO A 259 14.80 -0.31 -10.75
C PRO A 259 14.17 0.08 -9.41
N LEU A 260 13.01 0.73 -9.46
CA LEU A 260 12.19 1.06 -8.31
C LEU A 260 11.67 -0.21 -7.65
N ARG A 261 12.17 -0.49 -6.46
CA ARG A 261 11.82 -1.65 -5.65
C ARG A 261 10.62 -1.33 -4.77
N ILE A 262 9.49 -1.98 -5.03
CA ILE A 262 8.29 -1.92 -4.19
C ILE A 262 8.26 -3.18 -3.34
N VAL A 263 8.12 -3.03 -2.03
CA VAL A 263 8.06 -4.17 -1.11
C VAL A 263 6.82 -3.99 -0.22
N ALA A 264 5.97 -5.00 -0.25
CA ALA A 264 4.84 -5.16 0.65
C ALA A 264 5.06 -6.45 1.44
N LEU A 265 4.79 -6.40 2.74
CA LEU A 265 4.95 -7.50 3.68
C LEU A 265 3.64 -7.68 4.45
N ASP A 266 3.52 -8.85 5.07
CA ASP A 266 2.43 -9.19 5.95
C ASP A 266 3.03 -9.79 7.23
N LYS A 267 2.56 -9.35 8.40
CA LYS A 267 3.10 -9.82 9.68
C LYS A 267 2.64 -11.22 10.05
N ASP A 268 1.58 -11.72 9.40
CA ASP A 268 1.09 -13.08 9.61
C ASP A 268 2.01 -14.13 8.93
N ILE A 269 2.95 -13.67 8.10
CA ILE A 269 3.91 -14.49 7.35
C ILE A 269 5.34 -14.06 7.71
N GLU A 270 6.28 -15.00 7.72
CA GLU A 270 7.71 -14.67 7.88
C GLU A 270 8.21 -13.81 6.70
N ASP A 271 8.87 -12.68 6.99
CA ASP A 271 9.41 -11.70 6.01
C ASP A 271 10.28 -12.26 4.87
N THR A 272 10.72 -13.52 4.97
CA THR A 272 11.57 -14.20 3.98
C THR A 272 10.82 -14.99 2.93
N LYS A 273 9.49 -15.18 3.09
CA LYS A 273 8.63 -15.86 2.14
C LYS A 273 7.86 -14.83 1.30
N ASP A 274 7.54 -15.18 0.05
CA ASP A 274 6.63 -14.35 -0.77
C ASP A 274 5.25 -14.43 -0.11
N PRO A 275 4.68 -13.31 0.36
CA PRO A 275 3.42 -13.32 1.10
C PRO A 275 2.18 -13.59 0.22
N GLU A 276 2.37 -14.04 -1.02
CA GLU A 276 1.33 -14.25 -2.04
C GLU A 276 0.39 -13.03 -2.23
N LEU A 277 0.90 -11.83 -1.94
CA LEU A 277 0.14 -10.58 -2.03
C LEU A 277 -0.13 -10.18 -3.48
N HIS A 278 -1.38 -9.83 -3.75
CA HIS A 278 -1.82 -9.17 -4.98
C HIS A 278 -1.72 -7.66 -4.82
N LEU A 279 -0.97 -7.00 -5.69
CA LEU A 279 -0.86 -5.53 -5.70
C LEU A 279 -1.76 -4.94 -6.78
N PHE A 280 -2.53 -3.93 -6.41
CA PHE A 280 -3.40 -3.18 -7.31
C PHE A 280 -2.92 -1.75 -7.44
N LEU A 281 -2.98 -1.23 -8.67
CA LEU A 281 -2.84 0.20 -8.95
C LEU A 281 -4.24 0.81 -8.91
N ASN A 282 -4.42 1.87 -8.12
CA ASN A 282 -5.72 2.54 -7.98
C ASN A 282 -6.01 3.49 -9.15
N ASP A 283 -5.01 3.82 -9.96
CA ASP A 283 -5.14 4.62 -11.18
C ASP A 283 -4.03 4.26 -12.20
N TYR A 284 -4.13 4.77 -13.43
CA TYR A 284 -3.18 4.57 -14.53
C TYR A 284 -2.87 3.10 -14.86
N THR A 285 -3.83 2.21 -14.64
CA THR A 285 -3.73 0.77 -14.95
C THR A 285 -3.60 0.48 -16.45
N SER A 286 -3.93 1.44 -17.32
CA SER A 286 -3.69 1.37 -18.76
C SER A 286 -2.24 1.69 -19.15
N VAL A 287 -1.50 2.40 -18.30
CA VAL A 287 -0.14 2.91 -18.57
C VAL A 287 0.91 2.11 -17.82
N PHE A 288 0.63 1.74 -16.57
CA PHE A 288 1.58 1.00 -15.72
C PHE A 288 1.00 -0.33 -15.27
N THR A 289 1.89 -1.29 -15.02
CA THR A 289 1.56 -2.53 -14.34
C THR A 289 2.61 -2.87 -13.30
N VAL A 290 2.20 -3.59 -12.25
CA VAL A 290 3.08 -4.08 -11.19
C VAL A 290 3.22 -5.59 -11.30
N THR A 291 4.46 -6.08 -11.19
CA THR A 291 4.74 -7.52 -11.11
C THR A 291 4.04 -8.11 -9.89
N GLN A 292 3.37 -9.26 -10.02
CA GLN A 292 2.57 -9.87 -8.93
C GLN A 292 3.32 -10.96 -8.15
N THR A 293 4.54 -11.32 -8.56
CA THR A 293 5.32 -12.44 -8.00
C THR A 293 6.70 -11.98 -7.49
N GLY A 294 7.22 -12.61 -6.43
CA GLY A 294 8.43 -12.23 -5.68
C GLY A 294 8.31 -11.04 -4.70
N ILE A 295 8.87 -11.16 -3.50
CA ILE A 295 8.85 -10.13 -2.42
C ILE A 295 9.13 -8.70 -2.92
N THR A 296 10.08 -8.54 -3.85
CA THR A 296 10.30 -7.26 -4.52
C THR A 296 9.50 -7.19 -5.81
N ARG A 297 8.62 -6.21 -5.86
CA ARG A 297 7.71 -5.93 -6.97
C ARG A 297 8.25 -4.74 -7.77
N TYR A 298 7.99 -4.74 -9.07
CA TYR A 298 8.48 -3.72 -10.00
C TYR A 298 7.33 -3.17 -10.83
N LEU A 299 7.34 -1.85 -11.04
CA LEU A 299 6.47 -1.18 -12.00
C LEU A 299 7.08 -1.21 -13.40
N THR A 300 6.26 -1.47 -14.41
CA THR A 300 6.66 -1.48 -15.82
C THR A 300 5.63 -0.74 -16.68
N LEU A 301 6.08 -0.22 -17.82
CA LEU A 301 5.22 0.43 -18.81
C LEU A 301 4.38 -0.59 -19.59
N LEU A 302 3.08 -0.31 -19.73
CA LEU A 302 2.16 -0.98 -20.66
C LEU A 302 1.95 -0.17 -21.95
N GLN A 303 2.12 1.15 -21.88
CA GLN A 303 2.01 2.05 -23.02
C GLN A 303 3.20 3.03 -23.02
N PRO A 304 3.58 3.56 -24.19
CA PRO A 304 4.50 4.69 -24.27
C PRO A 304 3.98 5.86 -23.43
N VAL A 305 4.90 6.64 -22.88
CA VAL A 305 4.60 7.89 -22.18
C VAL A 305 5.28 9.01 -22.94
N ASP A 306 4.64 10.17 -22.94
CA ASP A 306 5.10 11.39 -23.60
C ASP A 306 5.14 12.49 -22.54
N ARG A 307 6.29 13.13 -22.36
CA ARG A 307 6.50 14.17 -21.35
C ARG A 307 5.82 15.48 -21.76
N GLU A 308 5.79 15.82 -23.04
CA GLU A 308 5.07 16.98 -23.56
C GLU A 308 3.56 16.85 -23.33
N GLU A 309 3.04 15.61 -23.34
CA GLU A 309 1.65 15.33 -22.96
C GLU A 309 1.45 15.33 -21.43
N GLN A 310 2.26 14.55 -20.68
CA GLN A 310 2.14 14.45 -19.22
C GLN A 310 3.47 14.17 -18.51
N GLN A 311 3.96 15.18 -17.79
CA GLN A 311 5.26 15.15 -17.10
C GLN A 311 5.32 14.27 -15.84
N THR A 312 4.18 14.04 -15.17
CA THR A 312 4.14 13.35 -13.87
C THR A 312 2.87 12.53 -13.72
N TYR A 313 3.02 11.34 -13.13
CA TYR A 313 1.94 10.43 -12.78
C TYR A 313 1.94 10.21 -11.27
N THR A 314 0.87 10.62 -10.59
CA THR A 314 0.69 10.42 -9.16
C THR A 314 -0.54 9.55 -8.93
N PHE A 315 -0.35 8.39 -8.32
CA PHE A 315 -1.40 7.44 -7.98
C PHE A 315 -1.07 6.70 -6.70
N SER A 316 -1.96 5.83 -6.23
CA SER A 316 -1.70 4.96 -5.10
C SER A 316 -1.73 3.48 -5.49
N ILE A 317 -1.01 2.67 -4.73
CA ILE A 317 -1.05 1.21 -4.83
C ILE A 317 -1.53 0.62 -3.51
N THR A 318 -2.24 -0.50 -3.61
CA THR A 318 -2.81 -1.25 -2.48
C THR A 318 -2.36 -2.71 -2.58
N ALA A 319 -2.03 -3.36 -1.46
CA ALA A 319 -1.73 -4.79 -1.40
C ALA A 319 -2.92 -5.55 -0.77
N PHE A 320 -3.19 -6.75 -1.26
CA PHE A 320 -4.28 -7.61 -0.81
C PHE A 320 -3.77 -9.04 -0.64
N ASP A 321 -4.10 -9.66 0.49
CA ASP A 321 -3.68 -11.01 0.88
C ASP A 321 -4.76 -12.10 0.65
N GLY A 322 -5.91 -11.73 0.09
CA GLY A 322 -7.08 -12.62 -0.06
C GLY A 322 -8.18 -12.36 0.98
N VAL A 323 -7.90 -11.61 2.04
CA VAL A 323 -8.81 -11.30 3.17
C VAL A 323 -8.88 -9.80 3.44
N GLN A 324 -7.74 -9.13 3.57
CA GLN A 324 -7.59 -7.73 3.97
C GLN A 324 -6.75 -6.93 2.97
N GLU A 325 -7.05 -5.64 2.88
CA GLU A 325 -6.28 -4.68 2.08
C GLU A 325 -5.34 -3.86 2.96
N SER A 326 -4.18 -3.50 2.43
CA SER A 326 -3.29 -2.52 3.04
C SER A 326 -3.86 -1.11 2.98
N GLU A 327 -3.34 -0.22 3.82
CA GLU A 327 -3.49 1.22 3.56
C GLU A 327 -2.85 1.58 2.19
N PRO A 328 -3.50 2.43 1.36
CA PRO A 328 -2.94 2.85 0.08
C PRO A 328 -1.65 3.66 0.26
N VAL A 329 -0.63 3.36 -0.55
CA VAL A 329 0.63 4.12 -0.56
C VAL A 329 0.80 4.89 -1.85
N ILE A 330 1.28 6.13 -1.77
CA ILE A 330 1.43 7.01 -2.94
C ILE A 330 2.69 6.65 -3.73
N VAL A 331 2.55 6.61 -5.05
CA VAL A 331 3.61 6.48 -6.05
C VAL A 331 3.60 7.74 -6.92
N ASN A 332 4.76 8.38 -7.06
CA ASN A 332 4.98 9.51 -7.95
C ASN A 332 6.00 9.11 -9.01
N ILE A 333 5.61 9.11 -10.28
CA ILE A 333 6.50 8.82 -11.41
C ILE A 333 6.73 10.12 -12.18
N ARG A 334 8.00 10.52 -12.34
CA ARG A 334 8.38 11.65 -13.19
C ARG A 334 8.89 11.13 -14.53
N VAL A 335 8.33 11.64 -15.62
CA VAL A 335 8.84 11.35 -16.97
C VAL A 335 10.04 12.26 -17.24
N MET A 336 11.14 11.65 -17.69
CA MET A 336 12.37 12.33 -18.06
C MET A 336 12.36 12.61 -19.55
N ASP A 337 12.83 13.82 -19.87
CA ASP A 337 12.91 14.35 -21.22
C ASP A 337 13.93 13.58 -22.05
N ALA A 338 13.54 13.26 -23.28
CA ALA A 338 14.40 12.81 -24.36
C ALA A 338 14.32 13.86 -25.49
N ASN A 339 15.41 14.07 -26.22
CA ASN A 339 15.42 15.02 -27.32
C ASN A 339 14.68 14.44 -28.55
N ASP A 340 13.36 14.48 -28.55
CA ASP A 340 12.52 13.90 -29.58
C ASP A 340 11.74 14.91 -30.42
N ASN A 341 11.63 16.16 -29.94
CA ASN A 341 11.14 17.29 -30.72
C ASN A 341 12.28 17.96 -31.50
N THR A 342 11.94 18.78 -32.49
CA THR A 342 12.92 19.45 -33.34
C THR A 342 12.60 20.92 -33.40
N PRO A 343 13.60 21.83 -33.31
CA PRO A 343 13.34 23.26 -33.36
C PRO A 343 12.60 23.57 -34.65
N THR A 344 11.43 24.20 -34.57
CA THR A 344 10.56 24.39 -35.74
C THR A 344 10.26 25.87 -35.96
N PHE A 345 10.54 26.36 -37.16
CA PHE A 345 10.10 27.68 -37.60
C PHE A 345 8.62 27.65 -38.00
N PRO A 346 7.83 28.69 -37.69
CA PRO A 346 6.44 28.81 -38.13
C PRO A 346 6.29 28.85 -39.66
N GLU A 347 7.28 29.41 -40.36
CA GLU A 347 7.29 29.52 -41.82
C GLU A 347 8.57 28.92 -42.40
N ILE A 348 8.46 28.28 -43.56
CA ILE A 348 9.62 27.73 -44.28
C ILE A 348 10.46 28.82 -44.95
N SER A 349 9.87 29.99 -45.18
CA SER A 349 10.53 31.15 -45.78
C SER A 349 9.94 32.48 -45.34
N TYR A 350 10.77 33.52 -45.32
CA TYR A 350 10.40 34.88 -44.97
C TYR A 350 10.86 35.86 -46.04
N ASP A 351 9.97 36.73 -46.52
CA ASP A 351 10.31 37.81 -47.44
C ASP A 351 10.47 39.13 -46.67
N VAL A 352 11.61 39.79 -46.85
CA VAL A 352 11.97 41.01 -46.12
C VAL A 352 12.53 42.05 -47.09
N TYR A 353 12.12 43.30 -46.92
CA TYR A 353 12.68 44.43 -47.64
C TYR A 353 13.60 45.22 -46.72
N VAL A 354 14.81 45.49 -47.18
CA VAL A 354 15.76 46.40 -46.53
C VAL A 354 16.01 47.60 -47.42
N TYR A 355 16.37 48.73 -46.83
CA TYR A 355 16.54 49.98 -47.55
C TYR A 355 18.00 50.43 -47.50
N THR A 356 18.50 51.07 -48.56
CA THR A 356 19.92 51.50 -48.62
C THR A 356 20.30 52.60 -47.63
N ASP A 357 19.32 53.22 -46.96
CA ASP A 357 19.54 54.18 -45.87
C ASP A 357 19.56 53.53 -44.47
N MET A 358 19.37 52.21 -44.39
CA MET A 358 19.62 51.44 -43.16
C MET A 358 21.12 51.32 -42.90
N ASN A 359 21.49 51.39 -41.62
CA ASN A 359 22.87 51.37 -41.15
C ASN A 359 23.25 50.00 -40.58
N ALA A 360 24.56 49.76 -40.44
CA ALA A 360 25.06 48.61 -39.71
C ALA A 360 24.46 48.54 -38.30
N GLY A 361 24.01 47.36 -37.90
CA GLY A 361 23.30 47.12 -36.64
C GLY A 361 21.78 47.29 -36.72
N ASP A 362 21.24 47.87 -37.80
CA ASP A 362 19.79 47.95 -37.98
C ASP A 362 19.19 46.55 -38.13
N SER A 363 18.00 46.38 -37.57
CA SER A 363 17.26 45.12 -37.56
C SER A 363 16.63 44.83 -38.92
N VAL A 364 16.80 43.60 -39.39
CA VAL A 364 16.22 43.10 -40.64
C VAL A 364 14.96 42.30 -40.35
N ILE A 365 15.12 41.22 -39.58
CA ILE A 365 14.03 40.35 -39.15
C ILE A 365 14.43 39.63 -37.86
N GLN A 366 13.45 39.38 -37.00
CA GLN A 366 13.58 38.55 -35.82
C GLN A 366 12.97 37.19 -36.11
N LEU A 367 13.80 36.15 -36.22
CA LEU A 367 13.33 34.78 -36.38
C LEU A 367 12.91 34.20 -35.02
N THR A 368 11.94 33.29 -35.04
CA THR A 368 11.48 32.57 -33.86
C THR A 368 11.22 31.12 -34.26
N ALA A 369 12.04 30.19 -33.80
CA ALA A 369 11.75 28.77 -33.78
C ALA A 369 11.26 28.36 -32.40
N VAL A 370 10.53 27.25 -32.32
CA VAL A 370 10.02 26.66 -31.08
C VAL A 370 10.46 25.21 -30.98
N ASP A 371 10.88 24.81 -29.79
CA ASP A 371 11.15 23.43 -29.42
C ASP A 371 10.40 23.13 -28.12
N ALA A 372 9.81 21.95 -28.01
CA ALA A 372 8.98 21.55 -26.88
C ALA A 372 9.78 20.82 -25.77
N ASP A 373 11.01 20.40 -26.08
CA ASP A 373 11.85 19.64 -25.16
C ASP A 373 12.34 20.50 -23.95
N GLU A 374 12.79 19.85 -22.88
CA GLU A 374 13.20 20.50 -21.63
C GLU A 374 14.69 20.88 -21.65
N GLY A 375 15.00 22.07 -21.12
CA GLY A 375 16.38 22.47 -20.86
C GLY A 375 17.21 22.57 -22.14
N SER A 376 18.38 21.91 -22.18
CA SER A 376 19.27 21.94 -23.35
C SER A 376 18.67 21.32 -24.60
N ASN A 377 17.73 20.38 -24.43
CA ASN A 377 17.05 19.72 -25.54
C ASN A 377 16.09 20.69 -26.25
N GLY A 378 15.48 21.63 -25.52
CA GLY A 378 14.64 22.69 -26.10
C GLY A 378 15.33 24.05 -26.31
N GLU A 379 16.59 24.22 -25.89
CA GLU A 379 17.28 25.51 -25.98
C GLU A 379 17.84 25.73 -27.39
N ILE A 380 17.26 26.70 -28.09
CA ILE A 380 17.54 26.94 -29.51
C ILE A 380 18.71 27.90 -29.71
N THR A 381 19.57 27.56 -30.67
CA THR A 381 20.60 28.44 -31.22
C THR A 381 20.43 28.65 -32.73
N TYR A 382 20.67 29.89 -33.18
CA TYR A 382 20.53 30.29 -34.57
C TYR A 382 21.88 30.49 -35.26
N GLU A 383 21.97 30.07 -36.53
CA GLU A 383 23.15 30.26 -37.37
C GLU A 383 22.76 30.50 -38.83
N ILE A 384 23.40 31.48 -39.49
CA ILE A 384 23.28 31.63 -40.94
C ILE A 384 24.30 30.70 -41.59
N LEU A 385 23.83 29.64 -42.24
CA LEU A 385 24.69 28.65 -42.90
C LEU A 385 25.27 29.19 -44.21
N VAL A 386 24.43 29.82 -45.03
CA VAL A 386 24.78 30.28 -46.38
C VAL A 386 23.95 31.52 -46.74
N GLY A 387 24.43 32.31 -47.71
CA GLY A 387 23.66 33.38 -48.35
C GLY A 387 23.94 34.79 -47.83
N ALA A 388 24.52 34.93 -46.63
CA ALA A 388 24.80 36.23 -46.02
C ALA A 388 25.86 37.05 -46.76
N GLN A 389 26.84 36.40 -47.41
CA GLN A 389 27.98 37.07 -48.08
C GLN A 389 28.79 38.02 -47.16
N GLY A 390 28.63 37.91 -45.83
CA GLY A 390 29.19 38.84 -44.85
C GLY A 390 28.33 40.10 -44.61
N ASP A 391 27.23 40.28 -45.34
CA ASP A 391 26.39 41.48 -45.29
C ASP A 391 25.38 41.44 -44.12
N PHE A 392 25.08 40.25 -43.60
CA PHE A 392 24.14 40.02 -42.50
C PHE A 392 24.73 39.12 -41.43
N ILE A 393 24.35 39.37 -40.18
CA ILE A 393 24.69 38.55 -39.01
C ILE A 393 23.43 38.17 -38.25
N VAL A 394 23.42 36.99 -37.62
CA VAL A 394 22.32 36.55 -36.73
C VAL A 394 22.81 36.49 -35.29
N ASN A 395 22.00 36.99 -34.37
CA ASN A 395 22.20 36.77 -32.95
C ASN A 395 21.84 35.31 -32.61
N LYS A 396 22.81 34.57 -32.06
CA LYS A 396 22.66 33.13 -31.80
C LYS A 396 21.55 32.76 -30.83
N THR A 397 21.19 33.61 -29.88
CA THR A 397 20.16 33.28 -28.87
C THR A 397 18.83 33.93 -29.18
N THR A 398 18.84 35.16 -29.71
CA THR A 398 17.58 35.83 -30.02
C THR A 398 17.03 35.41 -31.37
N GLY A 399 17.87 35.12 -32.37
CA GLY A 399 17.43 34.92 -33.77
C GLY A 399 17.31 36.23 -34.57
N LEU A 400 17.77 37.36 -34.01
CA LEU A 400 17.72 38.66 -34.68
C LEU A 400 18.77 38.73 -35.79
N ILE A 401 18.33 38.95 -37.03
CA ILE A 401 19.20 39.25 -38.16
C ILE A 401 19.39 40.77 -38.26
N THR A 402 20.65 41.20 -38.33
CA THR A 402 21.02 42.62 -38.50
C THR A 402 22.01 42.80 -39.64
N ILE A 403 22.14 44.03 -40.12
CA ILE A 403 23.15 44.42 -41.11
C ILE A 403 24.54 44.38 -40.45
N ALA A 404 25.50 43.72 -41.08
CA ALA A 404 26.83 43.55 -40.52
C ALA A 404 27.64 44.87 -40.49
N PRO A 405 28.60 45.01 -39.56
CA PRO A 405 29.47 46.19 -39.49
C PRO A 405 30.22 46.48 -40.80
N GLY A 406 30.17 47.74 -41.26
CA GLY A 406 30.92 48.20 -42.44
C GLY A 406 30.30 47.83 -43.78
N VAL A 407 29.06 47.34 -43.80
CA VAL A 407 28.32 46.99 -45.02
C VAL A 407 27.53 48.19 -45.53
N GLU A 408 27.61 48.43 -46.83
CA GLU A 408 26.74 49.37 -47.55
C GLU A 408 25.82 48.57 -48.49
N LEU A 409 24.51 48.69 -48.29
CA LEU A 409 23.52 47.97 -49.10
C LEU A 409 23.39 48.60 -50.49
N MET A 410 23.24 47.76 -51.52
CA MET A 410 23.12 48.19 -52.92
C MET A 410 21.74 47.86 -53.49
N VAL A 411 21.06 48.85 -54.06
CA VAL A 411 19.73 48.70 -54.68
C VAL A 411 19.74 47.57 -55.72
N GLY A 412 18.73 46.70 -55.68
CA GLY A 412 18.57 45.60 -56.62
C GLY A 412 19.40 44.36 -56.30
N ARG A 413 20.21 44.37 -55.23
CA ARG A 413 20.75 43.13 -54.67
C ARG A 413 19.64 42.34 -53.98
N THR A 414 19.72 41.03 -54.12
CA THR A 414 18.85 40.06 -53.46
C THR A 414 19.67 39.03 -52.72
N TYR A 415 19.24 38.65 -51.53
CA TYR A 415 19.87 37.61 -50.71
C TYR A 415 18.86 36.50 -50.45
N ALA A 416 19.36 35.27 -50.34
CA ALA A 416 18.61 34.12 -49.88
C ALA A 416 19.43 33.49 -48.75
N LEU A 417 19.11 33.87 -47.51
CA LEU A 417 19.81 33.38 -46.32
C LEU A 417 19.23 32.04 -45.92
N THR A 418 20.05 30.99 -45.88
CA THR A 418 19.66 29.73 -45.23
C THR A 418 20.04 29.82 -43.76
N VAL A 419 19.02 29.91 -42.90
CA VAL A 419 19.20 30.05 -41.45
C VAL A 419 18.78 28.76 -40.76
N GLN A 420 19.64 28.26 -39.89
CA GLN A 420 19.41 27.08 -39.07
C GLN A 420 18.98 27.48 -37.66
N ALA A 421 18.00 26.76 -37.11
CA ALA A 421 17.74 26.67 -35.68
C ALA A 421 18.13 25.25 -35.23
N ALA A 422 18.97 25.14 -34.20
CA ALA A 422 19.39 23.85 -33.64
C ALA A 422 19.24 23.87 -32.12
N ASP A 423 18.88 22.74 -31.54
CA ASP A 423 18.89 22.57 -30.09
C ASP A 423 20.33 22.49 -29.53
N ASN A 424 20.44 22.53 -28.21
CA ASN A 424 21.69 22.39 -27.47
C ASN A 424 21.90 20.98 -26.93
N ALA A 425 21.18 19.97 -27.41
CA ALA A 425 21.37 18.59 -27.00
C ALA A 425 22.80 18.10 -27.33
N PRO A 426 23.25 16.99 -26.70
CA PRO A 426 24.53 16.37 -27.03
C PRO A 426 24.65 16.09 -28.55
N PRO A 427 25.86 16.18 -29.13
CA PRO A 427 26.02 16.12 -30.59
C PRO A 427 25.42 14.89 -31.29
N ALA A 428 25.24 13.78 -30.59
CA ALA A 428 24.65 12.55 -31.13
C ALA A 428 23.12 12.62 -31.27
N GLU A 429 22.47 13.47 -30.48
CA GLU A 429 21.01 13.59 -30.38
C GLU A 429 20.50 14.93 -30.89
N ARG A 430 21.40 15.87 -31.19
CA ARG A 430 21.07 17.22 -31.66
C ARG A 430 20.20 17.21 -32.92
N ARG A 431 19.12 17.97 -32.85
CA ARG A 431 18.17 18.18 -33.93
C ARG A 431 18.20 19.64 -34.38
N HIS A 432 17.78 19.86 -35.61
CA HIS A 432 17.78 21.17 -36.22
C HIS A 432 16.78 21.26 -37.37
N SER A 433 16.34 22.48 -37.67
CA SER A 433 15.61 22.82 -38.89
C SER A 433 16.24 24.03 -39.56
N ILE A 434 15.79 24.29 -40.79
CA ILE A 434 16.24 25.43 -41.59
C ILE A 434 15.04 26.20 -42.13
N CYS A 435 15.20 27.50 -42.29
CA CYS A 435 14.30 28.36 -43.06
C CYS A 435 15.11 29.22 -44.05
N THR A 436 14.43 29.78 -45.06
CA THR A 436 15.05 30.69 -46.03
C THR A 436 14.55 32.11 -45.86
N VAL A 437 15.43 33.08 -45.65
CA VAL A 437 15.08 34.51 -45.63
C VAL A 437 15.46 35.15 -46.95
N TYR A 438 14.46 35.55 -47.74
CA TYR A 438 14.65 36.32 -48.97
C TYR A 438 14.68 37.81 -48.63
N ILE A 439 15.79 38.47 -48.96
CA ILE A 439 15.99 39.89 -48.70
C ILE A 439 16.12 40.62 -50.03
N GLU A 440 15.27 41.61 -50.27
CA GLU A 440 15.40 42.54 -51.40
C GLU A 440 15.82 43.93 -50.91
N VAL A 441 16.89 44.46 -51.52
CA VAL A 441 17.38 45.80 -51.22
C VAL A 441 16.67 46.84 -52.08
N LEU A 442 15.80 47.61 -51.43
CA LEU A 442 15.05 48.72 -51.99
C LEU A 442 15.79 50.04 -51.77
N PRO A 443 15.53 51.08 -52.59
CA PRO A 443 16.12 52.38 -52.37
C PRO A 443 15.38 53.10 -51.20
N PRO A 444 15.90 54.21 -50.62
CA PRO A 444 15.44 54.70 -49.33
C PRO A 444 13.92 54.88 -49.23
N ASN A 445 13.33 54.42 -48.12
CA ASN A 445 11.90 54.58 -47.89
C ASN A 445 11.62 56.09 -47.71
N ASN A 446 10.72 56.67 -48.51
CA ASN A 446 10.38 58.12 -48.54
C ASN A 446 11.28 59.04 -49.39
N GLN A 447 11.50 58.70 -50.67
CA GLN A 447 12.28 59.54 -51.61
C GLN A 447 11.59 60.80 -52.12
N SER A 448 10.29 60.98 -51.83
CA SER A 448 9.53 62.10 -52.36
C SER A 448 9.34 63.16 -51.28
N PRO A 449 9.84 64.41 -51.47
CA PRO A 449 9.46 65.49 -50.59
C PRO A 449 7.93 65.71 -50.68
N PRO A 450 7.26 66.10 -49.58
CA PRO A 450 5.85 66.44 -49.65
C PRO A 450 5.66 67.58 -50.64
N ARG A 451 4.78 67.38 -51.63
CA ARG A 451 4.45 68.41 -52.62
C ARG A 451 3.06 68.96 -52.34
N PHE A 452 2.93 70.28 -52.45
CA PHE A 452 1.61 70.90 -52.49
C PHE A 452 0.91 70.54 -53.82
N PRO A 453 -0.39 70.18 -53.80
CA PRO A 453 -1.17 69.96 -55.02
C PRO A 453 -1.16 71.15 -55.98
N GLN A 454 -1.00 72.37 -55.45
CA GLN A 454 -0.97 73.61 -56.22
C GLN A 454 0.20 74.48 -55.76
N LEU A 455 0.78 75.24 -56.69
CA LEU A 455 1.88 76.17 -56.40
C LEU A 455 1.40 77.53 -55.88
N MET A 456 0.10 77.83 -56.01
CA MET A 456 -0.54 79.05 -55.50
C MET A 456 -1.94 78.73 -54.99
N TYR A 457 -2.27 79.23 -53.80
CA TYR A 457 -3.61 79.18 -53.22
C TYR A 457 -4.11 80.62 -53.06
N SER A 458 -5.30 80.93 -53.60
CA SER A 458 -5.95 82.23 -53.45
C SER A 458 -7.30 82.04 -52.76
N LEU A 459 -7.65 82.96 -51.85
CA LEU A 459 -8.93 82.97 -51.16
C LEU A 459 -9.43 84.41 -51.01
N GLU A 460 -10.73 84.59 -51.19
CA GLU A 460 -11.43 85.84 -50.89
C GLU A 460 -12.30 85.64 -49.64
N ILE A 461 -12.18 86.56 -48.68
CA ILE A 461 -12.90 86.48 -47.40
C ILE A 461 -13.85 87.67 -47.27
N SER A 462 -15.03 87.42 -46.68
CA SER A 462 -16.00 88.47 -46.39
C SER A 462 -15.63 89.22 -45.11
N GLU A 463 -15.87 90.53 -45.06
CA GLU A 463 -15.71 91.34 -43.84
C GLU A 463 -16.64 90.91 -42.69
N ALA A 464 -17.71 90.17 -42.97
CA ALA A 464 -18.69 89.71 -41.98
C ALA A 464 -18.33 88.35 -41.35
N MET A 465 -17.14 87.82 -41.60
CA MET A 465 -16.78 86.46 -41.19
C MET A 465 -16.55 86.35 -39.68
N ARG A 466 -17.05 85.26 -39.08
CA ARG A 466 -17.01 85.05 -37.62
C ARG A 466 -15.66 84.49 -37.16
N ILE A 467 -15.28 84.82 -35.93
CA ILE A 467 -14.10 84.27 -35.26
C ILE A 467 -14.23 82.74 -35.18
N GLY A 468 -13.19 82.03 -35.63
CA GLY A 468 -13.15 80.57 -35.67
C GLY A 468 -13.56 79.93 -37.00
N ALA A 469 -13.93 80.72 -38.01
CA ALA A 469 -14.22 80.20 -39.35
C ALA A 469 -12.94 79.64 -40.02
N VAL A 470 -13.02 78.40 -40.51
CA VAL A 470 -11.94 77.72 -41.21
C VAL A 470 -11.84 78.24 -42.64
N LEU A 471 -10.68 78.78 -43.01
CA LEU A 471 -10.46 79.48 -44.29
C LEU A 471 -9.99 78.55 -45.41
N LEU A 472 -9.13 77.60 -45.10
CA LEU A 472 -8.56 76.66 -46.07
C LEU A 472 -8.12 75.40 -45.33
N ASN A 473 -8.33 74.24 -45.94
CA ASN A 473 -7.81 72.96 -45.46
C ASN A 473 -6.80 72.43 -46.49
N LEU A 474 -5.51 72.49 -46.16
CA LEU A 474 -4.43 72.07 -47.05
C LEU A 474 -4.20 70.56 -46.93
N GLN A 475 -4.32 69.83 -48.03
CA GLN A 475 -3.99 68.41 -48.11
C GLN A 475 -2.58 68.22 -48.71
N ARG A 476 -1.79 67.34 -48.08
CA ARG A 476 -0.49 66.86 -48.61
C ARG A 476 -0.70 65.65 -49.51
N ILE A 477 -0.01 65.58 -50.65
CA ILE A 477 0.03 64.39 -51.50
C ILE A 477 1.34 63.64 -51.22
N TYR A 478 1.23 62.38 -50.83
CA TYR A 478 2.34 61.44 -50.83
C TYR A 478 2.33 60.69 -52.16
N HIS A 479 3.37 60.84 -52.98
CA HIS A 479 3.56 59.91 -54.09
C HIS A 479 4.11 58.60 -53.51
N LEU A 480 3.25 57.59 -53.39
CA LEU A 480 3.70 56.21 -53.26
C LEU A 480 4.37 55.85 -54.60
N LEU A 481 5.68 55.60 -54.59
CA LEU A 481 6.36 54.95 -55.71
C LEU A 481 5.89 53.50 -55.71
N VAL A 482 4.80 53.21 -56.43
CA VAL A 482 4.41 51.84 -56.77
C VAL A 482 5.37 51.36 -57.85
N LEU A 483 6.42 50.64 -57.45
CA LEU A 483 7.19 49.84 -58.39
C LEU A 483 6.24 48.77 -58.96
N HIS A 484 5.84 48.94 -60.22
CA HIS A 484 5.13 47.90 -60.96
C HIS A 484 6.10 46.75 -61.22
N GLY A 485 6.07 45.73 -60.34
CA GLY A 485 6.57 44.41 -60.65
C GLY A 485 5.63 43.72 -61.64
N ASN A 486 6.11 43.46 -62.85
CA ASN A 486 5.44 42.58 -63.80
C ASN A 486 5.34 41.18 -63.20
N SER A 487 4.17 40.82 -62.66
CA SER A 487 3.81 39.43 -62.43
C SER A 487 3.58 38.76 -63.80
N ARG A 488 4.56 37.99 -64.26
CA ARG A 488 4.28 36.89 -65.18
C ARG A 488 3.89 35.70 -64.32
N SER A 489 2.60 35.40 -64.32
CA SER A 489 2.04 34.14 -63.84
C SER A 489 2.45 32.99 -64.77
N CYS A 490 2.93 31.90 -64.17
CA CYS A 490 2.77 30.53 -64.66
C CYS A 490 2.32 29.69 -63.47
#